data_AF-A0A848KV07-F1
#
_entry.id   AF-A0A848KV07-F1
#
_cell.length_a   1.000
_cell.length_b   1.000
_cell.length_c   1.000
_cell.angle_alpha   90.00
_cell.angle_beta   90.00
_cell.angle_gamma   90.00
#
_symmetry.space_group_name_H-M   'P 1'
#
loop_
_entity.id
_entity.type
_entity.pdbx_description
1 polymer ?
#
loop_
_entity_poly.entity_id
_entity_poly.type
_entity_poly.pdbx_seq_one_letter_code
_entity_poly.pdbx_strand_id
1 'polypeptide(L)'
;MTAGPPRRPEISITPMQSPTPSRGTLHWLIVALWSAAVILLALGVVGALLHFSDLSHHLALAAVTDNVGTKLDDAQHAANVSLALGAGLAAITVVCAAVGLWRIVKQLPRWRNWLVTAAVAVALLAAGMYVTINASGEEMTAAGFSPAFQWAAVEAAAVGVIGTVMAFFVNE
;
A
#
# COMPACT_ATOMS: atom_id res chain seq x y z
N MET A 1 -4.41 -1.80 80.40
CA MET A 1 -4.92 -1.67 79.02
C MET A 1 -3.92 -0.82 78.24
N THR A 2 -3.01 -1.45 77.50
CA THR A 2 -1.97 -0.75 76.75
C THR A 2 -2.54 -0.30 75.41
N ALA A 3 -2.64 1.01 75.20
CA ALA A 3 -3.05 1.58 73.92
C ALA A 3 -1.96 1.23 72.88
N GLY A 4 -2.34 0.46 71.85
CA GLY A 4 -1.45 0.12 70.75
C GLY A 4 -1.01 1.38 69.98
N PRO A 5 0.18 1.35 69.33
CA PRO A 5 0.70 2.52 68.64
C PRO A 5 -0.25 2.98 67.52
N PRO A 6 -0.36 4.30 67.27
CA PRO A 6 -1.27 4.84 66.27
C PRO A 6 -0.93 4.30 64.88
N ARG A 7 -1.95 3.83 64.15
CA ARG A 7 -1.78 3.36 62.76
C ARG A 7 -1.24 4.50 61.91
N ARG A 8 -0.14 4.25 61.20
CA ARG A 8 0.42 5.20 60.22
C ARG A 8 -0.63 5.45 59.12
N PRO A 9 -0.89 6.71 58.74
CA PRO A 9 -1.77 7.01 57.61
C PRO A 9 -1.16 6.44 56.32
N GLU A 10 -1.93 5.57 55.65
CA GLU A 10 -1.62 5.12 54.29
C GLU A 10 -1.92 6.27 53.32
N ILE A 11 -0.84 6.89 52.84
CA ILE A 11 -0.93 7.89 51.77
C ILE A 11 -1.01 7.12 50.46
N SER A 12 -2.24 6.90 49.98
CA SER A 12 -2.46 6.39 48.62
C SER A 12 -2.14 7.51 47.63
N ILE A 13 -0.94 7.45 47.04
CA ILE A 13 -0.56 8.33 45.95
C ILE A 13 -1.37 7.87 44.74
N THR A 14 -2.46 8.57 44.45
CA THR A 14 -3.17 8.38 43.18
C THR A 14 -2.21 8.87 42.10
N PRO A 15 -1.73 7.99 41.19
CA PRO A 15 -0.83 8.42 40.14
C PRO A 15 -1.56 9.49 39.33
N MET A 16 -0.98 10.68 39.24
CA MET A 16 -1.44 11.69 38.30
C MET A 16 -1.33 11.06 36.91
N GLN A 17 -2.48 10.73 36.30
CA GLN A 17 -2.51 10.37 34.89
C GLN A 17 -1.94 11.57 34.14
N SER A 18 -0.75 11.39 33.59
CA SER A 18 -0.19 12.35 32.64
C SER A 18 -1.23 12.54 31.54
N PRO A 19 -1.54 13.79 31.13
CA PRO A 19 -2.43 14.02 30.01
C PRO A 19 -1.88 13.23 28.84
N THR A 20 -2.67 12.28 28.33
CA THR A 20 -2.32 11.55 27.13
C THR A 20 -2.04 12.60 26.05
N PRO A 21 -0.85 12.60 25.42
CA PRO A 21 -0.53 13.63 24.44
C PRO A 21 -1.65 13.64 23.39
N SER A 22 -2.29 14.80 23.22
CA SER A 22 -3.36 15.00 22.25
C SER A 22 -2.91 14.38 20.93
N ARG A 23 -3.75 13.53 20.32
CA ARG A 23 -3.47 12.88 19.03
C ARG A 23 -2.82 13.88 18.08
N GLY A 24 -1.50 13.82 17.94
CA GLY A 24 -0.74 14.88 17.29
C GLY A 24 -1.19 15.01 15.84
N THR A 25 -1.24 16.23 15.31
CA THR A 25 -1.55 16.53 13.90
C THR A 25 -0.78 15.62 12.93
N LEU A 26 0.46 15.25 13.30
CA LEU A 26 1.29 14.35 12.51
C LEU A 26 0.72 12.92 12.38
N HIS A 27 0.08 12.38 13.42
CA HIS A 27 -0.53 11.04 13.36
C HIS A 27 -1.66 10.99 12.34
N TRP A 28 -2.54 12.00 12.34
CA TRP A 28 -3.61 12.11 11.36
C TRP A 28 -3.09 12.34 9.95
N LEU A 29 -1.98 13.05 9.81
CA LEU A 29 -1.31 13.27 8.51
C LEU A 29 -0.73 11.95 7.95
N ILE A 30 -0.15 11.11 8.80
CA ILE A 30 0.31 9.76 8.41
C ILE A 30 -0.88 8.88 7.96
N VAL A 31 -1.98 8.90 8.71
CA VAL A 31 -3.21 8.18 8.36
C VAL A 31 -3.75 8.67 7.00
N ALA A 32 -3.77 9.98 6.77
CA ALA A 32 -4.22 10.56 5.50
C ALA A 32 -3.34 10.13 4.32
N LEU A 33 -2.01 10.20 4.47
CA LEU A 33 -1.05 9.77 3.43
C LEU A 33 -1.23 8.28 3.10
N TRP A 34 -1.32 7.42 4.11
CA TRP A 34 -1.54 5.99 3.87
C TRP A 34 -2.92 5.69 3.29
N SER A 35 -3.95 6.45 3.67
CA SER A 35 -5.27 6.34 3.05
C SER A 35 -5.22 6.70 1.57
N ALA A 36 -4.53 7.79 1.21
CA ALA A 36 -4.34 8.19 -0.18
C ALA A 36 -3.57 7.12 -0.98
N ALA A 37 -2.50 6.55 -0.42
CA ALA A 37 -1.75 5.46 -1.05
C ALA A 37 -2.63 4.21 -1.31
N VAL A 38 -3.47 3.83 -0.33
CA VAL A 38 -4.42 2.71 -0.50
C VAL A 38 -5.44 3.01 -1.60
N ILE A 39 -5.98 4.23 -1.65
CA ILE A 39 -6.95 4.64 -2.68
C ILE A 39 -6.31 4.59 -4.07
N LEU A 40 -5.09 5.10 -4.22
CA LEU A 40 -4.35 5.05 -5.50
C LEU A 40 -4.11 3.62 -5.96
N LEU A 41 -3.70 2.72 -5.07
CA LEU A 41 -3.54 1.30 -5.39
C LEU A 41 -4.87 0.66 -5.78
N ALA A 42 -5.95 0.95 -5.05
CA ALA A 42 -7.28 0.42 -5.34
C ALA A 42 -7.79 0.90 -6.71
N LEU A 43 -7.60 2.18 -7.03
CA LEU A 43 -7.94 2.74 -8.34
C LEU A 43 -7.12 2.07 -9.46
N GLY A 44 -5.82 1.84 -9.24
CA GLY A 44 -4.97 1.11 -10.18
C GLY A 44 -5.48 -0.31 -10.44
N VAL A 45 -5.85 -1.04 -9.38
CA VAL A 45 -6.44 -2.39 -9.50
C VAL A 45 -7.77 -2.37 -10.23
N VAL A 46 -8.67 -1.44 -9.89
CA VAL A 46 -9.96 -1.32 -10.57
C VAL A 46 -9.79 -0.99 -12.04
N GLY A 47 -8.90 -0.05 -12.38
CA GLY A 47 -8.57 0.27 -13.78
C GLY A 47 -8.03 -0.94 -14.54
N ALA A 48 -7.10 -1.68 -13.94
CA ALA A 48 -6.55 -2.91 -14.52
C ALA A 48 -7.62 -3.99 -14.73
N LEU A 49 -8.56 -4.15 -13.80
CA LEU A 49 -9.67 -5.10 -13.92
C LEU A 49 -10.68 -4.70 -15.00
N LEU A 50 -11.01 -3.41 -15.09
CA LEU A 50 -11.98 -2.90 -16.06
C LEU A 50 -11.48 -2.99 -17.50
N HIS A 51 -10.18 -3.03 -17.73
CA HIS A 51 -9.57 -3.07 -19.06
C HIS A 51 -8.75 -4.34 -19.29
N PHE A 52 -8.98 -5.38 -18.49
CA PHE A 52 -8.22 -6.63 -18.51
C PHE A 52 -8.28 -7.35 -19.87
N SER A 53 -9.45 -7.36 -20.52
CA SER A 53 -9.66 -7.98 -21.83
C SER A 53 -8.94 -7.25 -22.96
N ASP A 54 -8.91 -5.92 -22.91
CA ASP A 54 -8.26 -5.10 -23.93
C ASP A 54 -6.74 -5.16 -23.78
N LEU A 55 -6.24 -5.11 -22.54
CA LEU A 55 -4.83 -5.31 -22.21
C LEU A 55 -4.30 -6.66 -22.69
N SER A 56 -5.01 -7.76 -22.42
CA SER A 56 -4.54 -9.09 -22.83
C SER A 56 -4.51 -9.26 -24.34
N HIS A 57 -5.47 -8.66 -25.05
CA HIS A 57 -5.53 -8.69 -26.50
C HIS A 57 -4.39 -7.90 -27.14
N HIS A 58 -4.13 -6.67 -26.66
CA HIS A 58 -3.05 -5.82 -27.18
C HIS A 58 -1.66 -6.37 -26.85
N LEU A 59 -1.45 -6.88 -25.63
CA LEU A 59 -0.18 -7.51 -25.24
C LEU A 59 0.11 -8.77 -26.05
N ALA A 60 -0.91 -9.56 -26.37
CA ALA A 60 -0.72 -10.74 -27.21
C ALA A 60 -0.41 -10.38 -28.67
N LEU A 61 -1.05 -9.33 -29.20
CA LEU A 61 -0.75 -8.80 -30.53
C LEU A 61 0.69 -8.28 -30.63
N ALA A 62 1.15 -7.54 -29.62
CA ALA A 62 2.55 -7.08 -29.51
C ALA A 62 3.52 -8.26 -29.44
N ALA A 63 3.24 -9.26 -28.59
CA ALA A 63 4.12 -10.43 -28.43
C ALA A 63 4.28 -11.26 -29.71
N VAL A 64 3.23 -11.35 -30.55
CA VAL A 64 3.27 -12.05 -31.84
C VAL A 64 3.97 -11.23 -32.92
N THR A 65 3.86 -9.90 -32.88
CA THR A 65 4.55 -9.02 -33.83
C THR A 65 6.05 -8.97 -33.59
N ASP A 66 6.49 -9.02 -32.33
CA ASP A 66 7.92 -9.03 -31.98
C ASP A 66 8.59 -10.41 -32.12
N ASN A 67 7.83 -11.51 -32.09
CA ASN A 67 8.38 -12.86 -32.14
C ASN A 67 7.84 -13.68 -33.31
N VAL A 68 8.61 -13.71 -34.40
CA VAL A 68 8.31 -14.51 -35.59
C VAL A 68 8.33 -16.01 -35.23
N GLY A 69 7.14 -16.62 -35.13
CA GLY A 69 6.96 -18.05 -34.84
C GLY A 69 6.09 -18.36 -33.63
N THR A 70 5.72 -17.36 -32.82
CA THR A 70 4.84 -17.54 -31.67
C THR A 70 3.38 -17.61 -32.13
N LYS A 71 2.65 -18.64 -31.67
CA LYS A 71 1.20 -18.75 -31.93
C LYS A 71 0.45 -17.75 -31.06
N LEU A 72 -0.56 -17.10 -31.64
CA LEU A 72 -1.38 -16.10 -30.95
C LEU A 72 -2.05 -16.65 -29.68
N ASP A 73 -2.50 -17.91 -29.73
CA ASP A 73 -3.13 -18.57 -28.58
C ASP A 73 -2.15 -18.75 -27.39
N ASP A 74 -0.89 -19.09 -27.68
CA ASP A 74 0.14 -19.25 -26.64
C ASP A 74 0.52 -17.89 -26.01
N ALA A 75 0.61 -16.84 -26.83
CA ALA A 75 0.85 -15.48 -26.38
C ALA A 75 -0.31 -14.92 -25.53
N GLN A 76 -1.57 -15.14 -25.96
CA GLN A 76 -2.75 -14.76 -25.18
C GLN A 76 -2.84 -15.51 -23.86
N HIS A 77 -2.52 -16.80 -23.84
CA HIS A 77 -2.52 -17.59 -22.61
C HIS A 77 -1.46 -17.07 -21.62
N ALA A 78 -0.24 -16.81 -22.08
CA ALA A 78 0.83 -16.25 -21.27
C ALA A 78 0.47 -14.85 -20.73
N ALA A 79 -0.08 -13.97 -21.58
CA ALA A 79 -0.56 -12.64 -21.18
C ALA A 79 -1.63 -12.75 -20.08
N ASN A 80 -2.64 -13.61 -20.26
CA ASN A 80 -3.70 -13.82 -19.27
C ASN A 80 -3.17 -14.34 -17.92
N VAL A 81 -2.26 -15.31 -17.92
CA VAL A 81 -1.65 -15.85 -16.69
C VAL A 81 -0.83 -14.77 -15.98
N SER A 82 -0.02 -14.01 -16.72
CA SER A 82 0.79 -12.93 -16.15
C SER A 82 -0.05 -11.81 -15.55
N LEU A 83 -1.12 -11.39 -16.25
CA LEU A 83 -2.08 -10.39 -15.77
C LEU A 83 -2.85 -10.90 -14.55
N ALA A 84 -3.25 -12.17 -14.53
CA ALA A 84 -3.94 -12.76 -13.38
C ALA A 84 -3.04 -12.81 -12.14
N LEU A 85 -1.77 -13.21 -12.29
CA LEU A 85 -0.78 -13.19 -11.21
C LEU A 85 -0.51 -11.77 -10.72
N GLY A 86 -0.35 -10.81 -11.64
CA GLY A 86 -0.15 -9.40 -11.33
C GLY A 86 -1.34 -8.80 -10.57
N ALA A 87 -2.57 -9.05 -11.04
CA ALA A 87 -3.80 -8.62 -10.38
C ALA A 87 -3.94 -9.24 -8.98
N GLY A 88 -3.61 -10.52 -8.83
CA GLY A 88 -3.60 -11.20 -7.53
C GLY A 88 -2.61 -10.56 -6.54
N LEU A 89 -1.38 -10.31 -6.98
CA LEU A 89 -0.36 -9.63 -6.15
C LEU A 89 -0.77 -8.20 -5.77
N ALA A 90 -1.37 -7.46 -6.70
CA ALA A 90 -1.88 -6.12 -6.43
C ALA A 90 -3.02 -6.14 -5.41
N ALA A 91 -3.98 -7.07 -5.53
CA ALA A 91 -5.07 -7.24 -4.57
C ALA A 91 -4.52 -7.57 -3.15
N ILE A 92 -3.56 -8.48 -3.05
CA ILE A 92 -2.91 -8.82 -1.78
C ILE A 92 -2.23 -7.59 -1.17
N THR A 93 -1.57 -6.78 -2.01
CA THR A 93 -0.86 -5.56 -1.57
C THR A 93 -1.85 -4.52 -1.04
N VAL A 94 -3.00 -4.33 -1.71
CA VAL A 94 -4.08 -3.45 -1.23
C VAL A 94 -4.62 -3.92 0.11
N VAL A 95 -4.88 -5.22 0.28
CA VAL A 95 -5.37 -5.78 1.55
C VAL A 95 -4.34 -5.57 2.65
N CYS A 96 -3.07 -5.86 2.39
CA CYS A 96 -1.98 -5.60 3.33
C CYS A 96 -1.93 -4.11 3.72
N ALA A 97 -1.93 -3.20 2.74
CA ALA A 97 -1.90 -1.76 3.01
C ALA A 97 -3.12 -1.28 3.82
N ALA A 98 -4.32 -1.81 3.56
CA ALA A 98 -5.53 -1.53 4.32
C ALA A 98 -5.45 -2.06 5.77
N VAL A 99 -4.92 -3.27 5.97
CA VAL A 99 -4.68 -3.84 7.30
C VAL A 99 -3.62 -3.01 8.06
N GLY A 100 -2.57 -2.58 7.37
CA GLY A 100 -1.56 -1.66 7.90
C GLY A 100 -2.19 -0.36 8.37
N LEU A 101 -3.01 0.27 7.51
CA LEU A 101 -3.74 1.49 7.84
C LEU A 101 -4.65 1.30 9.06
N TRP A 102 -5.41 0.20 9.13
CA TRP A 102 -6.25 -0.11 10.28
C TRP A 102 -5.43 -0.25 11.57
N ARG A 103 -4.24 -0.87 11.51
CA ARG A 103 -3.32 -0.97 12.65
C ARG A 103 -2.80 0.39 13.11
N ILE A 104 -2.54 1.32 12.20
CA ILE A 104 -2.13 2.71 12.54
C ILE A 104 -3.28 3.40 13.28
N VAL A 105 -4.50 3.33 12.73
CA VAL A 105 -5.70 3.97 13.30
C VAL A 105 -6.01 3.42 14.70
N LYS A 106 -5.78 2.12 14.91
CA LYS A 106 -5.96 1.45 16.22
C LYS A 106 -4.74 1.54 17.14
N GLN A 107 -3.64 2.15 16.70
CA GLN A 107 -2.38 2.26 17.43
C GLN A 107 -1.87 0.93 18.01
N LEU A 108 -2.03 -0.15 17.24
CA LEU A 108 -1.59 -1.47 17.70
C LEU A 108 -0.06 -1.53 17.85
N PRO A 109 0.47 -2.30 18.80
CA PRO A 109 1.91 -2.44 18.99
C PRO A 109 2.56 -2.92 17.69
N ARG A 110 3.76 -2.37 17.38
CA ARG A 110 4.54 -2.65 16.16
C ARG A 110 3.94 -2.13 14.84
N TRP A 111 3.01 -1.16 14.87
CA TRP A 111 2.47 -0.54 13.66
C TRP A 111 3.56 0.02 12.72
N ARG A 112 4.65 0.55 13.27
CA ARG A 112 5.82 1.05 12.52
C ARG A 112 6.52 -0.01 11.66
N ASN A 113 6.77 -1.20 12.20
CA ASN A 113 7.40 -2.29 11.43
C ASN A 113 6.48 -2.72 10.28
N TRP A 114 5.17 -2.68 10.52
CA TRP A 114 4.18 -3.00 9.51
C TRP A 114 4.16 -1.96 8.37
N LEU A 115 4.33 -0.68 8.71
CA LEU A 115 4.47 0.38 7.71
C LEU A 115 5.68 0.18 6.82
N VAL A 116 6.83 -0.20 7.39
CA VAL A 116 8.03 -0.50 6.60
C VAL A 116 7.77 -1.64 5.63
N THR A 117 7.19 -2.75 6.11
CA THR A 117 6.90 -3.89 5.23
C THR A 117 5.90 -3.53 4.13
N ALA A 118 4.88 -2.74 4.45
CA ALA A 118 3.91 -2.28 3.47
C ALA A 118 4.55 -1.33 2.46
N ALA A 119 5.40 -0.40 2.90
CA ALA A 119 6.13 0.51 2.02
C ALA A 119 7.07 -0.23 1.06
N VAL A 120 7.79 -1.25 1.56
CA VAL A 120 8.63 -2.11 0.72
C VAL A 120 7.80 -2.89 -0.29
N ALA A 121 6.67 -3.47 0.11
CA ALA A 121 5.79 -4.20 -0.80
C ALA A 121 5.23 -3.29 -1.91
N VAL A 122 4.76 -2.09 -1.55
CA VAL A 122 4.28 -1.09 -2.51
C VAL A 122 5.40 -0.61 -3.43
N ALA A 123 6.62 -0.42 -2.92
CA ALA A 123 7.78 -0.05 -3.73
C ALA A 123 8.18 -1.14 -4.73
N LEU A 124 8.18 -2.41 -4.32
CA LEU A 124 8.44 -3.54 -5.23
C LEU A 124 7.37 -3.64 -6.32
N LEU A 125 6.11 -3.43 -5.95
CA LEU A 125 5.00 -3.43 -6.91
C LEU A 125 5.12 -2.26 -7.90
N ALA A 126 5.48 -1.07 -7.42
CA ALA A 126 5.73 0.10 -8.25
C ALA A 126 6.92 -0.09 -9.19
N ALA A 127 8.01 -0.70 -8.71
CA ALA A 127 9.17 -1.01 -9.55
C ALA A 127 8.82 -2.03 -10.65
N GLY A 128 8.07 -3.09 -10.31
CA GLY A 128 7.56 -4.04 -11.29
C GLY A 128 6.69 -3.36 -12.34
N MET A 129 5.73 -2.54 -11.89
CA MET A 129 4.84 -1.80 -12.79
C MET A 129 5.59 -0.78 -13.65
N TYR A 130 6.60 -0.10 -13.11
CA TYR A 130 7.46 0.81 -13.85
C TYR A 130 8.19 0.10 -14.99
N VAL A 131 8.81 -1.06 -14.70
CA VAL A 131 9.49 -1.86 -15.73
C VAL A 131 8.51 -2.30 -16.82
N THR A 132 7.31 -2.73 -16.43
CA THR A 132 6.28 -3.14 -17.39
C THR A 132 5.81 -1.98 -18.26
N ILE A 133 5.40 -0.85 -17.68
CA ILE A 133 4.89 0.32 -18.41
C ILE A 133 5.95 0.93 -19.32
N ASN A 134 7.21 0.99 -18.88
CA ASN A 134 8.26 1.57 -19.70
C ASN A 134 8.58 0.71 -20.93
N ALA A 135 8.25 -0.58 -20.88
CA ALA A 135 8.35 -1.49 -22.02
C ALA A 135 7.10 -1.48 -22.91
N SER A 136 5.90 -1.22 -22.37
CA SER A 136 4.60 -1.33 -23.08
C SER A 136 3.77 -0.04 -23.15
N GLY A 137 4.37 1.13 -22.89
CA GLY A 137 3.64 2.39 -22.70
C GLY A 137 2.82 2.84 -23.91
N GLU A 138 3.35 2.66 -25.12
CA GLU A 138 2.63 2.98 -26.37
C GLU A 138 1.39 2.10 -26.56
N GLU A 139 1.51 0.80 -26.24
CA GLU A 139 0.42 -0.18 -26.34
C GLU A 139 -0.68 0.09 -25.31
N MET A 140 -0.30 0.51 -24.09
CA MET A 140 -1.25 0.90 -23.05
C MET A 140 -2.03 2.16 -23.44
N THR A 141 -1.39 3.16 -24.04
CA THR A 141 -2.11 4.33 -24.55
C THR A 141 -3.03 3.99 -25.72
N ALA A 142 -2.62 3.07 -26.61
CA ALA A 142 -3.44 2.58 -27.70
C ALA A 142 -4.68 1.80 -27.21
N ALA A 143 -4.55 1.09 -26.08
CA ALA A 143 -5.65 0.41 -25.38
C ALA A 143 -6.57 1.38 -24.59
N GLY A 144 -6.36 2.70 -24.69
CA GLY A 144 -7.22 3.71 -24.05
C GLY A 144 -6.90 3.97 -22.57
N PHE A 145 -5.80 3.45 -22.03
CA PHE A 145 -5.39 3.81 -20.68
C PHE A 145 -4.95 5.26 -20.60
N SER A 146 -5.61 6.03 -19.73
CA SER A 146 -5.14 7.36 -19.37
C SER A 146 -3.75 7.27 -18.73
N PRO A 147 -2.80 8.15 -19.11
CA PRO A 147 -1.46 8.19 -18.52
C PRO A 147 -1.50 8.27 -17.00
N ALA A 148 -2.49 8.97 -16.43
CA ALA A 148 -2.65 9.08 -14.98
C ALA A 148 -2.86 7.72 -14.28
N PHE A 149 -3.52 6.77 -14.94
CA PHE A 149 -3.72 5.42 -14.38
C PHE A 149 -2.47 4.54 -14.51
N GLN A 150 -1.60 4.83 -15.48
CA GLN A 150 -0.35 4.10 -15.66
C GLN A 150 0.58 4.35 -14.46
N TRP A 151 0.63 5.58 -13.94
CA TRP A 151 1.56 5.93 -12.86
C TRP A 151 1.01 5.73 -11.44
N ALA A 152 -0.22 5.27 -11.28
CA ALA A 152 -0.91 5.20 -9.99
C ALA A 152 -0.14 4.40 -8.91
N ALA A 153 0.51 3.29 -9.27
CA ALA A 153 1.32 2.52 -8.32
C ALA A 153 2.61 3.24 -7.91
N VAL A 154 3.23 3.99 -8.84
CA VAL A 154 4.43 4.79 -8.57
C VAL A 154 4.10 5.97 -7.67
N GLU A 155 2.97 6.64 -7.92
CA GLU A 155 2.43 7.69 -7.06
C GLU A 155 2.11 7.16 -5.66
N ALA A 156 1.44 6.00 -5.57
CA ALA A 156 1.15 5.34 -4.31
C ALA A 156 2.42 4.99 -3.52
N ALA A 157 3.48 4.53 -4.21
CA ALA A 157 4.77 4.27 -3.58
C ALA A 157 5.40 5.55 -3.03
N ALA A 158 5.42 6.64 -3.80
CA ALA A 158 5.96 7.92 -3.35
C ALA A 158 5.23 8.42 -2.08
N VAL A 159 3.89 8.41 -2.10
CA VAL A 159 3.06 8.82 -0.95
C VAL A 159 3.29 7.90 0.25
N GLY A 160 3.38 6.58 0.03
CA GLY A 160 3.64 5.59 1.08
C GLY A 160 5.02 5.74 1.72
N VAL A 161 6.07 6.01 0.94
CA VAL A 161 7.42 6.27 1.47
C VAL A 161 7.43 7.55 2.30
N ILE A 162 6.84 8.65 1.81
CA ILE A 162 6.77 9.91 2.56
C ILE A 162 6.05 9.70 3.90
N GLY A 163 4.90 9.03 3.90
CA GLY A 163 4.16 8.72 5.12
C GLY A 163 4.93 7.82 6.09
N THR A 164 5.70 6.88 5.58
CA THR A 164 6.54 5.98 6.39
C THR A 164 7.73 6.73 7.01
N VAL A 165 8.39 7.59 6.25
CA VAL A 165 9.47 8.46 6.74
C VAL A 165 8.96 9.38 7.84
N MET A 166 7.82 10.05 7.62
CA MET A 166 7.18 10.88 8.66
C MET A 166 6.85 10.08 9.93
N ALA A 167 6.41 8.83 9.79
CA ALA A 167 6.12 7.95 10.93
C ALA A 167 7.35 7.64 11.80
N PHE A 168 8.57 7.70 11.25
CA PHE A 168 9.81 7.57 12.02
C PHE A 168 10.22 8.86 12.73
N PHE A 169 9.87 10.03 12.20
CA PHE A 169 10.16 11.32 12.81
C PHE A 169 9.16 11.73 13.91
N VAL A 170 8.01 11.03 14.05
CA VAL A 170 7.17 11.12 15.25
C VAL A 170 7.91 10.49 16.42
N ASN A 171 8.74 11.24 17.13
CA ASN A 171 9.21 10.81 18.45
C ASN A 171 8.07 11.04 19.45
N GLU A 172 7.75 10.00 20.23
CA GLU A 172 6.95 10.09 21.45
C GLU A 172 7.70 10.87 22.53
#